data_AF-A0A1H5YKN2-F1
#
_entry.id   AF-A0A1H5YKN2-F1
#
_cell.length_a   1.000
_cell.length_b   1.000
_cell.length_c   1.000
_cell.angle_alpha   90.00
_cell.angle_beta   90.00
_cell.angle_gamma   90.00
#
_symmetry.space_group_name_H-M   'P 1'
#
loop_
_entity.id
_entity.type
_entity.pdbx_description
1 polymer ?
#
loop_
_entity_poly.entity_id
_entity_poly.type
_entity_poly.pdbx_seq_one_letter_code
_entity_poly.pdbx_strand_id
1 'polypeptide(L)'
;MISAFIILVPFAFAAIHFLEFSAILARVAGIRKASHLVGYSIQQAVYVGTRMFIVSLLPMLGFLVDMRIPSDTYVAVTLCALALAALFSLLALQMRERIVRYYASVIGRYKNGRSFVSSLFGRSFGDHDGNRLHSERILSIVETPDALRIAFGACMVFAIYSTGIFISFYFALLHFEHRASISQLSGLVNSVGTVLLTFYVEPQISRGIDEKREDAENRAYR
;
A
#
# COMPACT_ATOMS: atom_id res chain seq x y z
N MET A 1 -9.61 -7.45 -27.58
CA MET A 1 -8.70 -6.53 -26.86
C MET A 1 -9.39 -5.85 -25.68
N ILE A 2 -10.55 -5.22 -25.86
CA ILE A 2 -11.35 -4.57 -24.79
C ILE A 2 -11.64 -5.52 -23.61
N SER A 3 -12.05 -6.77 -23.90
CA SER A 3 -12.33 -7.78 -22.88
C SER A 3 -11.13 -8.10 -21.97
N ALA A 4 -9.91 -7.96 -22.48
CA ALA A 4 -8.70 -8.17 -21.68
C ALA A 4 -8.51 -7.02 -20.68
N PHE A 5 -8.73 -5.77 -21.08
CA PHE A 5 -8.62 -4.61 -20.19
C PHE A 5 -9.69 -4.59 -19.10
N ILE A 6 -10.91 -5.06 -19.41
CA ILE A 6 -12.01 -5.22 -18.44
C ILE A 6 -11.61 -6.13 -17.26
N ILE A 7 -10.79 -7.15 -17.51
CA ILE A 7 -10.31 -8.08 -16.48
C ILE A 7 -9.00 -7.59 -15.85
N LEU A 8 -8.11 -7.03 -16.68
CA LEU A 8 -6.78 -6.61 -16.26
C LEU A 8 -6.81 -5.40 -15.33
N VAL A 9 -7.72 -4.43 -15.54
CA VAL A 9 -7.86 -3.25 -14.67
C VAL A 9 -8.18 -3.63 -13.22
N PRO A 10 -9.24 -4.44 -12.94
CA PRO A 10 -9.52 -4.91 -11.58
C PRO A 10 -8.36 -5.66 -10.94
N PHE A 11 -7.70 -6.55 -11.68
CA PHE A 11 -6.60 -7.34 -11.15
C PHE A 11 -5.36 -6.49 -10.86
N ALA A 12 -4.99 -5.58 -11.76
CA ALA A 12 -3.89 -4.65 -11.57
C ALA A 12 -4.13 -3.73 -10.37
N PHE A 13 -5.33 -3.19 -10.25
CA PHE A 13 -5.72 -2.36 -9.10
C PHE A 13 -5.64 -3.14 -7.78
N ALA A 14 -6.12 -4.38 -7.75
CA ALA A 14 -6.02 -5.24 -6.57
C ALA A 14 -4.57 -5.60 -6.22
N ALA A 15 -3.72 -5.86 -7.21
CA ALA A 15 -2.29 -6.14 -7.02
C ALA A 15 -1.54 -4.91 -6.46
N ILE A 16 -1.87 -3.70 -6.93
CA ILE A 16 -1.34 -2.44 -6.37
C ILE A 16 -1.68 -2.35 -4.88
N HIS A 17 -2.95 -2.57 -4.52
CA HIS A 17 -3.41 -2.48 -3.12
C HIS A 17 -2.75 -3.53 -2.23
N PHE A 18 -2.58 -4.75 -2.75
CA PHE A 18 -1.82 -5.80 -2.06
C PHE A 18 -0.38 -5.36 -1.74
N LEU A 19 0.30 -4.77 -2.72
CA LEU A 19 1.67 -4.30 -2.56
C LEU A 19 1.75 -3.15 -1.56
N GLU A 20 0.82 -2.18 -1.62
CA GLU A 20 0.76 -1.06 -0.66
C GLU A 20 0.55 -1.56 0.77
N PHE A 21 -0.40 -2.48 0.97
CA PHE A 21 -0.63 -3.07 2.28
C PHE A 21 0.59 -3.86 2.78
N SER A 22 1.23 -4.62 1.88
CA SER A 22 2.46 -5.36 2.20
C SER A 22 3.62 -4.42 2.61
N ALA A 23 3.70 -3.23 2.02
CA ALA A 23 4.75 -2.25 2.33
C ALA A 23 4.71 -1.81 3.79
N ILE A 24 3.52 -1.63 4.37
CA ILE A 24 3.35 -1.29 5.79
C ILE A 24 3.94 -2.41 6.67
N LEU A 25 3.79 -3.67 6.28
CA LEU A 25 4.35 -4.81 6.99
C LEU A 25 5.89 -4.85 6.92
N ALA A 26 6.52 -4.19 5.93
CA ALA A 26 7.97 -4.01 5.89
C ALA A 26 8.47 -3.15 7.07
N ARG A 27 7.70 -2.12 7.43
CA ARG A 27 8.00 -1.28 8.60
C ARG A 27 7.86 -2.05 9.90
N VAL A 28 6.83 -2.90 10.01
CA VAL A 28 6.67 -3.82 11.14
C VAL A 28 7.87 -4.79 11.25
N ALA A 29 8.35 -5.32 10.12
CA ALA A 29 9.55 -6.15 10.09
C ALA A 29 10.80 -5.39 10.55
N GLY A 30 10.92 -4.10 10.18
CA GLY A 30 11.97 -3.20 10.65
C GLY A 30 11.99 -3.04 12.16
N ILE A 31 10.82 -2.84 12.78
CA ILE A 31 10.68 -2.77 14.25
C ILE A 31 11.13 -4.09 14.89
N ARG A 32 10.66 -5.23 14.37
CA ARG A 32 11.03 -6.57 14.89
C ARG A 32 12.53 -6.88 14.80
N LYS A 33 13.25 -6.28 13.84
CA LYS A 33 14.72 -6.45 13.66
C LYS A 33 15.53 -5.28 14.23
N ALA A 34 14.94 -4.42 15.06
CA ALA A 34 15.56 -3.20 15.61
C ALA A 34 16.25 -2.33 14.54
N SER A 35 15.70 -2.36 13.31
CA SER A 35 16.26 -1.73 12.12
C SER A 35 15.18 -0.82 11.49
N HIS A 36 14.67 0.10 12.31
CA HIS A 36 13.51 0.96 12.01
C HIS A 36 13.68 1.75 10.71
N LEU A 37 14.84 2.41 10.55
CA LEU A 37 15.15 3.21 9.36
C LEU A 37 15.17 2.36 8.09
N VAL A 38 15.75 1.15 8.15
CA VAL A 38 15.82 0.24 7.00
C VAL A 38 14.43 -0.26 6.62
N GLY A 39 13.60 -0.63 7.60
CA GLY A 39 12.21 -1.03 7.36
C GLY A 39 11.39 0.09 6.71
N TYR A 40 11.58 1.34 7.17
CA TYR A 40 10.95 2.51 6.57
C TYR A 40 11.43 2.76 5.12
N SER A 41 12.74 2.68 4.86
CA SER A 41 13.27 2.83 3.50
C SER A 41 12.72 1.76 2.54
N ILE A 42 12.56 0.52 3.00
CA ILE A 42 11.95 -0.55 2.20
C ILE A 42 10.47 -0.25 1.93
N GLN A 43 9.71 0.19 2.94
CA GLN A 43 8.31 0.61 2.75
C GLN A 43 8.22 1.69 1.65
N GLN A 44 9.04 2.74 1.74
CA GLN A 44 9.03 3.82 0.77
C GLN A 44 9.41 3.36 -0.64
N ALA A 45 10.40 2.46 -0.76
CA ALA A 45 10.75 1.90 -2.05
C ALA A 45 9.61 1.09 -2.68
N VAL A 46 8.88 0.31 -1.87
CA VAL A 46 7.69 -0.42 -2.37
C VAL A 46 6.60 0.58 -2.79
N TYR A 47 6.34 1.64 -2.02
CA TYR A 47 5.38 2.69 -2.41
C TYR A 47 5.76 3.43 -3.69
N VAL A 48 7.05 3.71 -3.91
CA VAL A 48 7.49 4.27 -5.20
C VAL A 48 7.21 3.27 -6.34
N GLY A 49 7.43 1.98 -6.11
CA GLY A 49 7.07 0.93 -7.05
C GLY A 49 5.55 0.86 -7.33
N THR A 50 4.71 0.95 -6.31
CA THR A 50 3.24 0.93 -6.50
C THR A 50 2.75 2.15 -7.27
N ARG A 51 3.32 3.34 -7.01
CA ARG A 51 3.05 4.56 -7.79
C ARG A 51 3.34 4.37 -9.28
N MET A 52 4.42 3.68 -9.63
CA MET A 52 4.72 3.36 -11.03
C MET A 52 3.61 2.49 -11.67
N PHE A 53 3.11 1.49 -10.94
CA PHE A 53 2.01 0.66 -11.43
C PHE A 53 0.69 1.43 -11.57
N ILE A 54 0.41 2.38 -10.67
CA ILE A 54 -0.77 3.25 -10.76
C ILE A 54 -0.69 4.14 -12.00
N VAL A 55 0.46 4.79 -12.24
CA VAL A 55 0.66 5.58 -13.45
C VAL A 55 0.49 4.73 -14.72
N SER A 56 0.81 3.44 -14.66
CA SER A 56 0.56 2.49 -15.75
C SER A 56 -0.92 2.09 -15.89
N LEU A 57 -1.67 2.06 -14.78
CA LEU A 57 -3.11 1.77 -14.76
C LEU A 57 -3.95 2.90 -15.37
N LEU A 58 -3.54 4.17 -15.21
CA LEU A 58 -4.29 5.33 -15.70
C LEU A 58 -4.51 5.30 -17.23
N PRO A 59 -3.51 5.04 -18.09
CA PRO A 59 -3.71 4.82 -19.53
C PRO A 59 -4.68 3.69 -19.85
N MET A 60 -4.72 2.63 -19.04
CA MET A 60 -5.64 1.51 -19.25
C MET A 60 -7.10 1.92 -19.01
N LEU A 61 -7.34 2.72 -17.97
CA LEU A 61 -8.64 3.33 -17.72
C LEU A 61 -9.00 4.33 -18.83
N GLY A 62 -8.03 5.13 -19.29
CA GLY A 62 -8.20 6.03 -20.42
C GLY A 62 -8.61 5.30 -21.69
N PHE A 63 -7.99 4.14 -21.96
CA PHE A 63 -8.36 3.29 -23.09
C PHE A 63 -9.79 2.77 -22.98
N LEU A 64 -10.25 2.37 -21.78
CA LEU A 64 -11.66 1.97 -21.59
C LEU A 64 -12.63 3.12 -21.88
N VAL A 65 -12.27 4.34 -21.49
CA VAL A 65 -13.05 5.55 -21.80
C VAL A 65 -13.05 5.85 -23.29
N ASP A 66 -11.89 5.80 -23.96
CA ASP A 66 -11.74 6.04 -25.40
C ASP A 66 -12.56 5.04 -26.24
N MET A 67 -12.67 3.80 -25.78
CA MET A 67 -13.48 2.74 -26.40
C MET A 67 -14.99 2.92 -26.17
N ARG A 68 -15.41 3.92 -25.37
CA ARG A 68 -16.80 4.23 -25.04
C ARG A 68 -17.58 3.01 -24.56
N ILE A 69 -16.99 2.27 -23.62
CA ILE A 69 -17.69 1.14 -23.01
C ILE A 69 -19.00 1.61 -22.36
N PRO A 70 -20.04 0.78 -22.29
CA PRO A 70 -21.29 1.15 -21.62
C PRO A 70 -21.02 1.52 -20.15
N SER A 71 -21.71 2.56 -19.66
CA SER A 71 -21.57 3.03 -18.27
C SER A 71 -21.76 1.91 -17.25
N ASP A 72 -22.73 1.01 -17.48
CA ASP A 72 -22.99 -0.14 -16.61
C ASP A 72 -21.79 -1.09 -16.55
N THR A 73 -21.11 -1.29 -17.69
CA THR A 73 -19.89 -2.11 -17.75
C THR A 73 -18.74 -1.44 -17.01
N TYR A 74 -18.58 -0.13 -17.16
CA TYR A 74 -17.57 0.63 -16.43
C TYR A 74 -17.79 0.56 -14.90
N VAL A 75 -19.04 0.71 -14.46
CA VAL A 75 -19.42 0.59 -13.05
C VAL A 75 -19.15 -0.82 -12.54
N ALA A 76 -19.50 -1.87 -13.30
CA ALA A 76 -19.18 -3.25 -12.93
C ALA A 76 -17.67 -3.49 -12.80
N VAL A 77 -16.85 -2.97 -13.73
CA VAL A 77 -15.38 -3.03 -13.65
C VAL A 77 -14.87 -2.34 -12.39
N THR A 78 -15.39 -1.15 -12.09
CA THR A 78 -15.03 -0.37 -10.89
C THR A 78 -15.35 -1.12 -9.60
N LEU A 79 -16.57 -1.64 -9.49
CA LEU A 79 -17.00 -2.41 -8.32
C LEU A 79 -16.18 -3.70 -8.17
N CYS A 80 -15.91 -4.41 -9.27
CA CYS A 80 -15.02 -5.57 -9.27
C CYS A 80 -13.61 -5.21 -8.83
N ALA A 81 -13.06 -4.08 -9.28
CA ALA A 81 -11.73 -3.61 -8.88
C ALA A 81 -11.66 -3.33 -7.37
N LEU A 82 -12.63 -2.60 -6.83
CA LEU A 82 -12.72 -2.29 -5.40
C LEU A 82 -12.92 -3.58 -4.56
N ALA A 83 -13.78 -4.49 -5.01
CA ALA A 83 -14.02 -5.77 -4.33
C ALA A 83 -12.78 -6.66 -4.33
N LEU A 84 -12.07 -6.78 -5.46
CA LEU A 84 -10.82 -7.54 -5.54
C LEU A 84 -9.71 -6.90 -4.71
N ALA A 85 -9.60 -5.57 -4.70
CA ALA A 85 -8.65 -4.86 -3.85
C ALA A 85 -8.91 -5.10 -2.36
N ALA A 86 -10.16 -5.09 -1.92
CA ALA A 86 -10.55 -5.47 -0.57
C ALA A 86 -10.16 -6.94 -0.28
N LEU A 87 -10.47 -7.87 -1.20
CA LEU A 87 -10.11 -9.28 -1.06
C LEU A 87 -8.60 -9.49 -0.94
N PHE A 88 -7.81 -8.84 -1.80
CA PHE A 88 -6.36 -8.94 -1.80
C PHE A 88 -5.76 -8.34 -0.52
N SER A 89 -6.32 -7.23 -0.03
CA SER A 89 -5.90 -6.64 1.24
C SER A 89 -6.20 -7.57 2.44
N LEU A 90 -7.36 -8.25 2.42
CA LEU A 90 -7.68 -9.29 3.41
C LEU A 90 -6.74 -10.50 3.31
N LEU A 91 -6.40 -10.93 2.09
CA LEU A 91 -5.40 -11.98 1.87
C LEU A 91 -4.04 -11.57 2.42
N ALA A 92 -3.62 -10.32 2.23
CA ALA A 92 -2.38 -9.79 2.79
C ALA A 92 -2.40 -9.80 4.34
N LEU A 93 -3.53 -9.45 4.96
CA LEU A 93 -3.75 -9.56 6.41
C LEU A 93 -3.66 -11.01 6.92
N GLN A 94 -4.23 -11.96 6.19
CA GLN A 94 -4.14 -13.38 6.51
C GLN A 94 -2.71 -13.89 6.37
N MET A 95 -1.98 -13.42 5.36
CA MET A 95 -0.59 -13.77 5.07
C MET A 95 0.43 -12.90 5.83
N ARG A 96 0.00 -12.06 6.77
CA ARG A 96 0.86 -11.06 7.42
C ARG A 96 2.17 -11.64 7.97
N GLU A 97 2.14 -12.79 8.63
CA GLU A 97 3.35 -13.39 9.23
C GLU A 97 4.33 -13.92 8.15
N ARG A 98 3.82 -14.29 6.97
CA ARG A 98 4.68 -14.65 5.83
C ARG A 98 5.32 -13.40 5.24
N ILE A 99 4.54 -12.33 5.06
CA ILE A 99 5.01 -11.06 4.50
C ILE A 99 6.05 -10.40 5.43
N VAL A 100 5.79 -10.36 6.74
CA VAL A 100 6.73 -9.83 7.73
C VAL A 100 8.04 -10.63 7.74
N ARG A 101 7.97 -11.97 7.70
CA ARG A 101 9.18 -12.81 7.58
C ARG A 101 9.95 -12.56 6.29
N TYR A 102 9.26 -12.39 5.18
CA TYR A 102 9.88 -12.03 3.91
C TYR A 102 10.68 -10.73 4.04
N TYR A 103 10.05 -9.64 4.51
CA TYR A 103 10.73 -8.36 4.69
C TYR A 103 11.84 -8.41 5.75
N ALA A 104 11.69 -9.20 6.81
CA ALA A 104 12.78 -9.43 7.77
C ALA A 104 14.01 -10.06 7.09
N SER A 105 13.83 -11.00 6.16
CA SER A 105 14.93 -11.56 5.37
C SER A 105 15.52 -10.56 4.38
N VAL A 106 14.70 -9.66 3.82
CA VAL A 106 15.18 -8.56 2.95
C VAL A 106 16.09 -7.63 3.74
N ILE A 107 15.66 -7.24 4.95
CA ILE A 107 16.43 -6.38 5.86
C ILE A 107 17.77 -7.05 6.21
N GLY A 108 17.77 -8.33 6.59
CA GLY A 108 19.00 -9.08 6.89
C GLY A 108 19.98 -9.08 5.72
N ARG A 109 19.50 -9.38 4.50
CA ARG A 109 20.32 -9.36 3.29
C ARG A 109 20.90 -7.99 2.97
N TYR A 110 20.10 -6.94 3.14
CA TYR A 110 20.55 -5.57 2.90
C TYR A 110 21.64 -5.15 3.90
N LYS A 111 21.48 -5.50 5.18
CA LYS A 111 22.49 -5.24 6.23
C LYS A 111 23.81 -5.98 5.98
N ASN A 112 23.76 -7.16 5.37
CA ASN A 112 24.94 -7.95 5.02
C ASN A 112 25.67 -7.44 3.74
N GLY A 113 25.40 -6.21 3.31
CA GLY A 113 26.11 -5.54 2.22
C GLY A 113 25.64 -5.89 0.81
N ARG A 114 24.48 -6.56 0.65
CA ARG A 114 23.89 -6.79 -0.67
C ARG A 114 23.21 -5.55 -1.21
N SER A 115 23.20 -5.38 -2.52
CA SER A 115 22.47 -4.29 -3.17
C SER A 115 20.97 -4.34 -2.81
N PHE A 116 20.33 -3.17 -2.75
CA PHE A 116 18.92 -3.05 -2.38
C PHE A 116 17.99 -3.91 -3.26
N VAL A 117 18.19 -3.84 -4.58
CA VAL A 117 17.40 -4.58 -5.57
C VAL A 117 17.59 -6.10 -5.43
N SER A 118 18.84 -6.57 -5.26
CA SER A 118 19.10 -8.00 -5.04
C SER A 118 18.57 -8.50 -3.70
N SER A 119 18.47 -7.62 -2.71
CA SER A 119 17.87 -7.91 -1.41
C SER A 119 16.35 -8.05 -1.49
N LEU A 120 15.68 -7.32 -2.38
CA LEU A 120 14.24 -7.50 -2.64
C LEU A 120 13.97 -8.79 -3.44
N PHE A 121 14.63 -8.97 -4.58
CA PHE A 121 14.29 -10.07 -5.51
C PHE A 121 15.03 -11.38 -5.27
N GLY A 122 16.04 -11.41 -4.40
CA GLY A 122 16.75 -12.66 -4.09
C GLY A 122 15.83 -13.68 -3.40
N ARG A 123 16.12 -14.97 -3.59
CA ARG A 123 15.35 -16.05 -2.96
C ARG A 123 15.34 -15.89 -1.44
N SER A 124 14.14 -15.99 -0.85
CA SER A 124 13.95 -16.09 0.60
C SER A 124 14.36 -17.50 1.04
N PHE A 125 15.67 -17.77 1.08
CA PHE A 125 16.17 -18.90 1.83
C PHE A 125 16.26 -18.47 3.29
N GLY A 126 15.53 -19.20 4.13
CA GLY A 126 15.31 -18.89 5.52
C GLY A 126 16.63 -18.61 6.23
N ASP A 127 16.81 -17.37 6.65
CA ASP A 127 17.81 -17.04 7.65
C ASP A 127 17.35 -17.74 8.93
N HIS A 128 18.04 -18.81 9.31
CA HIS A 128 17.93 -19.49 10.60
C HIS A 128 18.53 -18.60 11.69
N ASP A 129 18.04 -17.38 11.80
CA ASP A 129 18.40 -16.50 12.89
C ASP A 129 17.50 -16.89 14.06
N GLY A 130 18.02 -17.81 14.89
CA GLY A 130 17.37 -18.48 16.02
C GLY A 130 16.96 -17.55 17.18
N ASN A 131 16.78 -16.26 16.91
CA ASN A 131 16.24 -15.34 17.89
C ASN A 131 14.72 -15.53 17.89
N ARG A 132 14.24 -16.24 18.93
CA ARG A 132 12.83 -16.47 19.24
C ARG A 132 12.03 -15.22 18.88
N LEU A 133 11.27 -15.33 17.78
CA LEU A 133 10.34 -14.32 17.31
C LEU A 133 9.40 -14.02 18.48
N HIS A 134 9.61 -12.91 19.17
CA HIS A 134 8.69 -12.46 20.20
C HIS A 134 7.39 -12.17 19.47
N SER A 135 6.45 -13.11 19.60
CA SER A 135 5.10 -13.01 19.07
C SER A 135 4.33 -12.01 19.90
N GLU A 136 4.79 -10.76 19.96
CA GLU A 136 3.95 -9.68 20.39
C GLU A 136 2.85 -9.56 19.35
N ARG A 137 1.64 -9.89 19.77
CA ARG A 137 0.43 -9.69 18.99
C ARG A 137 0.43 -8.23 18.58
N ILE A 138 0.62 -7.96 17.29
CA ILE A 138 0.52 -6.61 16.70
C ILE A 138 -0.83 -5.95 17.07
N LEU A 139 -1.84 -6.74 17.48
CA LEU A 139 -3.07 -6.24 18.08
C LEU A 139 -2.87 -5.36 19.33
N SER A 140 -1.83 -5.55 20.15
CA SER A 140 -1.58 -4.67 21.31
C SER A 140 -1.12 -3.26 20.93
N ILE A 141 -0.78 -3.03 19.65
CA ILE A 141 -0.53 -1.69 19.10
C ILE A 141 -1.85 -0.99 18.72
N VAL A 142 -2.94 -1.75 18.55
CA VAL A 142 -4.26 -1.28 18.04
C VAL A 142 -5.28 -1.04 19.15
N GLU A 143 -5.00 -1.45 20.39
CA GLU A 143 -5.94 -1.33 21.52
C GLU A 143 -5.98 0.08 22.16
N THR A 144 -5.26 1.07 21.61
CA THR A 144 -5.38 2.46 22.06
C THR A 144 -6.40 3.23 21.22
N PRO A 145 -7.21 4.12 21.81
CA PRO A 145 -8.17 4.96 21.07
C PRO A 145 -7.51 5.81 19.98
N ASP A 146 -6.22 6.14 20.13
CA ASP A 146 -5.45 6.86 19.12
C ASP A 146 -5.13 6.01 17.88
N ALA A 147 -4.94 4.70 18.04
CA ALA A 147 -4.72 3.79 16.91
C ALA A 147 -5.97 3.67 16.02
N LEU A 148 -7.17 3.69 16.62
CA LEU A 148 -8.43 3.72 15.87
C LEU A 148 -8.63 5.03 15.10
N ARG A 149 -8.24 6.17 15.67
CA ARG A 149 -8.28 7.47 14.97
C ARG A 149 -7.33 7.50 13.77
N ILE A 150 -6.11 7.00 13.94
CA ILE A 150 -5.12 6.87 12.85
C ILE A 150 -5.65 5.93 11.76
N ALA A 151 -6.19 4.77 12.16
CA ALA A 151 -6.76 3.81 11.23
C ALA A 151 -7.95 4.38 10.46
N PHE A 152 -8.85 5.11 11.13
CA PHE A 152 -9.97 5.77 10.49
C PHE A 152 -9.50 6.85 9.49
N GLY A 153 -8.53 7.68 9.88
CA GLY A 153 -7.93 8.68 8.99
C GLY A 153 -7.30 8.03 7.76
N ALA A 154 -6.56 6.92 7.95
CA ALA A 154 -5.98 6.16 6.84
C ALA A 154 -7.06 5.56 5.94
N CYS A 155 -8.13 4.97 6.50
CA CYS A 155 -9.26 4.45 5.73
C CYS A 155 -9.94 5.55 4.90
N MET A 156 -10.14 6.73 5.47
CA MET A 156 -10.77 7.85 4.77
C MET A 156 -9.90 8.34 3.60
N VAL A 157 -8.60 8.55 3.85
CA VAL A 157 -7.63 8.94 2.80
C VAL A 157 -7.62 7.89 1.69
N PHE A 158 -7.58 6.61 2.06
CA PHE A 158 -7.56 5.51 1.12
C PHE A 158 -8.85 5.39 0.30
N ALA A 159 -10.00 5.64 0.91
CA ALA A 159 -11.29 5.63 0.22
C ALA A 159 -11.36 6.75 -0.84
N ILE A 160 -10.94 7.98 -0.49
CA ILE A 160 -10.90 9.11 -1.42
C ILE A 160 -9.97 8.82 -2.59
N TYR A 161 -8.76 8.35 -2.28
CA TYR A 161 -7.74 7.99 -3.25
C TYR A 161 -8.21 6.88 -4.22
N SER A 162 -8.76 5.80 -3.67
CA SER A 162 -9.16 4.61 -4.44
C SER A 162 -10.37 4.87 -5.32
N THR A 163 -11.39 5.54 -4.78
CA THR A 163 -12.63 5.83 -5.52
C THR A 163 -12.47 7.01 -6.46
N GLY A 164 -11.65 8.00 -6.08
CA GLY A 164 -11.45 9.23 -6.85
C GLY A 164 -10.95 8.99 -8.25
N ILE A 165 -10.00 8.05 -8.44
CA ILE A 165 -9.51 7.66 -9.77
C ILE A 165 -10.67 7.17 -10.65
N PHE A 166 -11.43 6.19 -10.17
CA PHE A 166 -12.56 5.63 -10.94
C PHE A 166 -13.67 6.64 -11.18
N ILE A 167 -13.99 7.48 -10.19
CA ILE A 167 -15.00 8.55 -10.34
C ILE A 167 -14.56 9.53 -11.45
N SER A 168 -13.30 9.97 -11.47
CA SER A 168 -12.80 10.85 -12.52
C SER A 168 -12.94 10.22 -13.91
N PHE A 169 -12.58 8.94 -14.07
CA PHE A 169 -12.72 8.27 -15.37
C PHE A 169 -14.18 7.98 -15.74
N TYR A 170 -15.06 7.76 -14.76
CA TYR A 170 -16.50 7.68 -15.00
C TYR A 170 -17.05 9.01 -15.54
N PHE A 171 -16.68 10.15 -14.94
CA PHE A 171 -17.04 11.46 -15.48
C PHE A 171 -16.45 11.71 -16.87
N ALA A 172 -15.23 11.23 -17.14
CA ALA A 172 -14.62 11.33 -18.46
C ALA A 172 -15.39 10.51 -19.52
N LEU A 173 -16.01 9.40 -19.12
CA LEU A 173 -16.89 8.60 -19.97
C LEU A 173 -18.20 9.33 -20.29
N LEU A 174 -18.80 9.99 -19.29
CA LEU A 174 -20.05 10.76 -19.46
C LEU A 174 -19.84 12.05 -20.27
N HIS A 175 -18.73 12.75 -20.07
CA HIS A 175 -18.39 14.00 -20.73
C HIS A 175 -17.22 13.81 -21.70
N PHE A 176 -17.47 13.00 -22.74
CA PHE A 176 -16.43 12.52 -23.65
C PHE A 176 -15.66 13.63 -24.38
N GLU A 177 -16.27 14.80 -24.63
CA GLU A 177 -15.61 15.96 -25.24
C GLU A 177 -14.47 16.50 -24.38
N HIS A 178 -14.60 16.41 -23.06
CA HIS A 178 -13.64 16.92 -22.08
C HIS A 178 -12.85 15.79 -21.41
N ARG A 179 -12.87 14.57 -21.99
CA ARG A 179 -12.34 13.36 -21.36
C ARG A 179 -10.87 13.48 -20.95
N ALA A 180 -10.06 14.17 -21.74
CA ALA A 180 -8.64 14.38 -21.43
C ALA A 180 -8.48 15.20 -20.14
N SER A 181 -9.11 16.38 -20.06
CA SER A 181 -9.07 17.24 -18.87
C SER A 181 -9.67 16.56 -17.63
N ILE A 182 -10.80 15.86 -17.79
CA ILE A 182 -11.45 15.17 -16.67
C ILE A 182 -10.60 13.98 -16.20
N SER A 183 -10.00 13.21 -17.11
CA SER A 183 -9.10 12.11 -16.74
C SER A 183 -7.86 12.61 -15.99
N GLN A 184 -7.35 13.81 -16.28
CA GLN A 184 -6.23 14.40 -15.55
C GLN A 184 -6.57 14.72 -14.09
N LEU A 185 -7.86 14.97 -13.77
CA LEU A 185 -8.30 15.13 -12.38
C LEU A 185 -8.03 13.87 -11.55
N SER A 186 -8.02 12.68 -12.15
CA SER A 186 -7.64 11.45 -11.42
C SER A 186 -6.22 11.53 -10.87
N GLY A 187 -5.29 12.10 -11.64
CA GLY A 187 -3.91 12.33 -11.23
C GLY A 187 -3.83 13.34 -10.09
N LEU A 188 -4.68 14.38 -10.11
CA LEU A 188 -4.79 15.34 -9.01
C LEU A 188 -5.30 14.66 -7.73
N VAL A 189 -6.40 13.91 -7.80
CA VAL A 189 -6.97 13.21 -6.63
C VAL A 189 -5.98 12.20 -6.06
N ASN A 190 -5.30 11.44 -6.91
CA ASN A 190 -4.24 10.51 -6.54
C ASN A 190 -3.07 11.22 -5.82
N SER A 191 -2.68 12.39 -6.32
CA SER A 191 -1.60 13.20 -5.74
C SER A 191 -2.01 13.78 -4.38
N VAL A 192 -3.24 14.27 -4.23
CA VAL A 192 -3.78 14.73 -2.95
C VAL A 192 -3.80 13.59 -1.93
N GLY A 193 -4.27 12.40 -2.31
CA GLY A 193 -4.25 11.22 -1.45
C GLY A 193 -2.83 10.87 -1.00
N THR A 194 -1.85 10.95 -1.92
CA THR A 194 -0.44 10.73 -1.60
C THR A 194 0.09 11.77 -0.63
N VAL A 195 -0.23 13.05 -0.82
CA VAL A 195 0.17 14.13 0.11
C VAL A 195 -0.41 13.88 1.49
N LEU A 196 -1.69 13.53 1.60
CA LEU A 196 -2.31 13.21 2.89
C LEU A 196 -1.65 12.00 3.56
N LEU A 197 -1.35 10.95 2.80
CA LEU A 197 -0.64 9.79 3.33
C LEU A 197 0.73 10.18 3.90
N THR A 198 1.53 10.94 3.13
CA THR A 198 2.90 11.30 3.50
C THR A 198 2.97 12.36 4.61
N PHE A 199 2.09 13.37 4.60
CA PHE A 199 2.16 14.48 5.56
C PHE A 199 1.30 14.28 6.81
N TYR A 200 0.30 13.40 6.77
CA TYR A 200 -0.60 13.17 7.91
C TYR A 200 -0.44 11.76 8.48
N VAL A 201 -0.59 10.72 7.66
CA VAL A 201 -0.61 9.33 8.15
C VAL A 201 0.79 8.87 8.56
N GLU A 202 1.80 9.07 7.71
CA GLU A 202 3.17 8.61 7.98
C GLU A 202 3.80 9.23 9.23
N PRO A 203 3.68 10.55 9.50
CA PRO A 203 4.22 11.16 10.71
C PRO A 203 3.54 10.67 11.98
N GLN A 204 2.22 10.42 11.94
CA GLN A 204 1.50 9.88 13.09
C GLN A 204 1.96 8.45 13.42
N ILE A 205 2.17 7.61 12.40
CA ILE A 205 2.73 6.27 12.59
C ILE A 205 4.16 6.35 13.13
N SER A 206 5.00 7.28 12.64
CA SER A 206 6.37 7.48 13.14
C SER A 206 6.39 7.87 14.60
N ARG A 207 5.62 8.90 14.99
CA ARG A 207 5.54 9.38 16.37
C ARG A 207 5.11 8.27 17.33
N GLY A 208 4.09 7.49 16.96
CA GLY A 208 3.63 6.37 17.79
C GLY A 208 4.66 5.24 17.96
N ILE A 209 5.65 5.12 17.07
CA ILE A 209 6.77 4.18 17.22
C ILE A 209 7.86 4.76 18.12
N ASP A 210 8.20 6.05 17.93
CA ASP A 210 9.26 6.71 18.67
C ASP A 210 8.90 6.89 20.15
N GLU A 211 7.66 7.31 20.47
CA GLU A 211 7.16 7.46 21.85
C GLU A 211 7.24 6.12 22.63
N LYS A 212 6.85 5.01 22.01
CA LYS A 212 6.96 3.67 22.62
C LYS A 212 8.41 3.24 22.87
N ARG A 213 9.35 3.68 22.03
CA ARG A 213 10.77 3.38 22.19
C ARG A 213 11.36 4.16 23.37
N GLU A 214 11.05 5.44 23.47
CA GLU A 214 11.48 6.29 24.59
C GLU A 214 10.93 5.77 25.93
N ASP A 215 9.66 5.34 25.97
CA ASP A 215 9.05 4.70 27.13
C ASP A 215 9.73 3.39 27.54
N ALA A 216 10.16 2.58 26.57
CA ALA A 216 10.86 1.32 26.82
C ALA A 216 12.29 1.56 27.33
N GLU A 217 12.98 2.55 26.77
CA GLU A 217 14.33 2.96 27.19
C GLU A 217 14.32 3.52 28.61
N ASN A 218 13.38 4.42 28.93
CA ASN A 218 13.22 5.01 30.26
C ASN A 218 12.88 3.98 31.36
N ARG A 219 12.19 2.88 31.03
CA ARG A 219 11.93 1.78 31.96
C ARG A 219 13.15 0.88 32.19
N ALA A 220 14.05 0.76 31.22
CA ALA A 220 15.24 -0.06 31.34
C ALA A 220 16.34 0.59 32.20
N TYR A 221 16.30 1.92 32.37
CA TYR A 221 17.26 2.69 33.18
C TYR A 221 16.75 3.04 34.59
N ARG A 222 15.61 2.48 35.04
CA ARG A 222 15.10 2.57 36.42
C ARG A 222 15.26 1.23 37.14
#